data_AF-A0A0R1U451-F1
#
_entry.id   AF-A0A0R1U451-F1
#
_cell.length_a   1.000
_cell.length_b   1.000
_cell.length_c   1.000
_cell.angle_alpha   90.00
_cell.angle_beta   90.00
_cell.angle_gamma   90.00
#
_symmetry.space_group_name_H-M   'P 1'
#
loop_
_entity.id
_entity.type
_entity.pdbx_description
1 polymer ?
#
loop_
_entity_poly.entity_id
_entity_poly.type
_entity_poly.pdbx_seq_one_letter_code
_entity_poly.pdbx_strand_id
1 'polypeptide(L)'
;MSKENYTITADVTLMNKDLVVIITGGDVPHLGGIVSYDHKSRMSEKIYFDSHDGRKHKDIFLAERFAERIQDRLPGNLCVTAGVHIDGITQAQIEASFPMTVELAQQVLDWTLEFENEFDEPQYPTHLKNFKFK
;
A
#
# COMPACT_ATOMS: atom_id res chain seq x y z
N MET A 1 0.61 7.61 -12.40
CA MET A 1 1.92 7.73 -13.06
C MET A 1 1.89 6.92 -14.35
N SER A 2 2.31 7.48 -15.50
CA SER A 2 2.27 6.83 -16.82
C SER A 2 3.66 6.65 -17.45
N LYS A 3 4.00 5.43 -17.87
CA LYS A 3 5.30 5.08 -18.50
C LYS A 3 5.13 3.81 -19.34
N GLU A 4 5.94 3.64 -20.39
CA GLU A 4 5.88 2.46 -21.29
C GLU A 4 4.45 2.12 -21.77
N ASN A 5 3.68 3.16 -22.11
CA ASN A 5 2.31 3.07 -22.63
C ASN A 5 1.26 2.48 -21.69
N TYR A 6 1.46 2.54 -20.38
CA TYR A 6 0.40 2.25 -19.41
C TYR A 6 0.49 3.16 -18.18
N THR A 7 -0.54 3.11 -17.33
CA THR A 7 -0.64 3.93 -16.12
C THR A 7 -0.82 3.02 -14.90
N ILE A 8 -0.13 3.38 -13.81
CA ILE A 8 -0.41 2.90 -12.46
C ILE A 8 -0.98 4.07 -11.65
N THR A 9 -2.02 3.82 -10.87
CA THR A 9 -2.64 4.78 -9.95
C THR A 9 -2.58 4.26 -8.52
N ALA A 10 -2.66 5.16 -7.56
CA ALA A 10 -2.80 4.84 -6.14
C ALA A 10 -4.04 5.59 -5.63
N ASP A 11 -5.08 4.85 -5.27
CA ASP A 11 -6.22 5.38 -4.53
C ASP A 11 -5.90 5.29 -3.03
N VAL A 12 -6.05 6.40 -2.32
CA VAL A 12 -5.55 6.52 -0.94
C VAL A 12 -6.66 6.99 -0.03
N THR A 13 -6.82 6.28 1.10
CA THR A 13 -7.69 6.68 2.20
C THR A 13 -6.83 6.92 3.44
N LEU A 14 -6.80 8.16 3.91
CA LEU A 14 -6.20 8.55 5.18
C LEU A 14 -7.25 8.43 6.29
N MET A 15 -6.98 7.58 7.26
CA MET A 15 -7.84 7.29 8.41
C MET A 15 -7.16 7.81 9.68
N ASN A 16 -7.31 9.10 9.96
CA ASN A 16 -6.50 9.79 10.97
C ASN A 16 -5.00 9.57 10.64
N LYS A 17 -4.27 8.75 11.42
CA LYS A 17 -2.85 8.43 11.19
C LYS A 17 -2.61 7.22 10.29
N ASP A 18 -3.63 6.37 10.12
CA ASP A 18 -3.50 5.12 9.39
C ASP A 18 -3.77 5.35 7.89
N LEU A 19 -3.08 4.60 7.05
CA LEU A 19 -3.15 4.75 5.60
C LEU A 19 -3.59 3.45 4.92
N VAL A 20 -4.60 3.54 4.06
CA VAL A 20 -5.00 2.47 3.15
C VAL A 20 -4.72 2.90 1.72
N VAL A 21 -4.00 2.08 0.96
CA VAL A 21 -3.57 2.37 -0.41
C VAL A 21 -3.97 1.21 -1.33
N ILE A 22 -4.59 1.55 -2.46
CA ILE A 22 -4.95 0.61 -3.52
C ILE A 22 -4.18 0.99 -4.77
N ILE A 23 -3.19 0.18 -5.14
CA ILE A 23 -2.40 0.36 -6.36
C ILE A 23 -3.05 -0.42 -7.49
N THR A 24 -3.48 0.26 -8.56
CA THR A 24 -4.13 -0.36 -9.72
C THR A 24 -3.52 0.13 -11.03
N GLY A 25 -3.69 -0.63 -12.11
CA GLY A 25 -3.21 -0.20 -13.42
C GLY A 25 -3.24 -1.25 -14.51
N GLY A 26 -2.91 -0.81 -15.72
CA GLY A 26 -2.95 -1.64 -16.92
C GLY A 26 -4.36 -1.86 -17.46
N ASP A 27 -4.58 -3.01 -18.10
CA ASP A 27 -5.77 -3.32 -18.89
C ASP A 27 -6.87 -4.00 -18.05
N VAL A 28 -6.47 -4.89 -17.13
CA VAL A 28 -7.41 -5.71 -16.32
C VAL A 28 -6.99 -5.76 -14.85
N PRO A 29 -7.07 -4.63 -14.12
CA PRO A 29 -6.73 -4.59 -12.69
C PRO A 29 -7.50 -5.67 -11.90
N HIS A 30 -6.81 -6.35 -10.98
CA HIS A 30 -7.37 -7.38 -10.11
C HIS A 30 -6.78 -7.24 -8.70
N LEU A 31 -7.09 -8.14 -7.77
CA LEU A 31 -6.53 -8.11 -6.43
C LEU A 31 -5.41 -9.14 -6.29
N GLY A 32 -4.15 -8.70 -6.27
CA GLY A 32 -2.99 -9.60 -6.27
C GLY A 32 -2.47 -9.99 -4.88
N GLY A 33 -2.60 -9.09 -3.92
CA GLY A 33 -2.17 -9.35 -2.54
C GLY A 33 -2.26 -8.12 -1.66
N ILE A 34 -1.93 -8.30 -0.38
CA ILE A 34 -1.98 -7.27 0.65
C ILE A 34 -0.65 -7.26 1.39
N VAL A 35 -0.12 -6.06 1.63
CA VAL A 35 0.99 -5.80 2.55
C VAL A 35 0.46 -4.90 3.65
N SER A 36 0.54 -5.35 4.89
CA SER A 36 0.23 -4.54 6.06
C SER A 36 1.50 -4.24 6.83
N TYR A 37 1.54 -3.08 7.48
CA TYR A 37 2.59 -2.67 8.41
C TYR A 37 1.96 -2.14 9.68
N ASP A 38 2.35 -2.71 10.81
CA ASP A 38 1.98 -2.25 12.14
C ASP A 38 3.05 -1.26 12.64
N HIS A 39 2.64 0.00 12.79
CA HIS A 39 3.53 1.08 13.22
C HIS A 39 4.08 0.85 14.64
N LYS A 40 3.33 0.18 15.51
CA LYS A 40 3.73 -0.01 16.90
C LYS A 40 4.79 -1.10 17.04
N SER A 41 4.60 -2.23 16.37
CA SER A 41 5.57 -3.33 16.39
C SER A 41 6.70 -3.18 15.37
N ARG A 42 6.54 -2.28 14.39
CA ARG A 42 7.46 -2.11 13.25
C ARG A 42 7.60 -3.38 12.41
N MET A 43 6.51 -4.15 12.32
CA MET A 43 6.45 -5.40 11.57
C MET A 43 5.55 -5.27 10.35
N SER A 44 5.95 -5.90 9.25
CA SER A 44 5.14 -6.03 8.04
C SER A 44 4.67 -7.48 7.85
N GLU A 45 3.43 -7.65 7.41
CA GLU A 45 2.85 -8.94 7.03
C GLU A 45 2.40 -8.91 5.57
N LYS A 46 2.36 -10.09 4.94
CA LYS A 46 2.04 -10.24 3.52
C LYS A 46 1.00 -11.34 3.32
N ILE A 47 -0.05 -11.02 2.57
CA ILE A 47 -1.06 -11.97 2.12
C ILE A 47 -0.98 -12.02 0.59
N TYR A 48 -0.76 -13.22 0.06
CA TYR A 48 -0.72 -13.46 -1.37
C TYR A 48 -2.06 -14.05 -1.81
N PHE A 49 -2.66 -13.51 -2.88
CA PHE A 49 -3.78 -14.17 -3.53
C PHE A 49 -3.28 -15.06 -4.68
N ASP A 50 -3.97 -16.18 -4.87
CA ASP A 50 -3.65 -17.13 -5.92
C ASP A 50 -4.11 -16.62 -7.28
N SER A 51 -3.26 -16.81 -8.26
CA SER A 51 -3.47 -16.57 -9.67
C SER A 51 -3.97 -17.83 -10.38
N HIS A 52 -3.99 -17.81 -11.71
CA HIS A 52 -4.28 -18.99 -12.50
C HIS A 52 -3.24 -20.10 -12.24
N ASP A 53 -3.69 -21.35 -12.31
CA ASP A 53 -2.85 -22.55 -12.17
C ASP A 53 -2.08 -22.67 -10.84
N GLY A 54 -2.57 -22.03 -9.77
CA GLY A 54 -1.97 -22.08 -8.43
C GLY A 54 -0.66 -21.30 -8.29
N ARG A 55 -0.32 -20.43 -9.26
CA ARG A 55 0.78 -19.48 -9.14
C ARG A 55 0.34 -18.30 -8.27
N LYS A 56 1.28 -17.55 -7.67
CA LYS A 56 0.97 -16.31 -6.96
C LYS A 56 0.97 -15.12 -7.92
N HIS A 57 0.06 -14.18 -7.70
CA HIS A 57 0.11 -12.88 -8.36
C HIS A 57 1.41 -12.14 -7.99
N LYS A 58 2.05 -11.51 -8.99
CA LYS A 58 3.38 -10.89 -8.84
C LYS A 58 3.32 -9.38 -8.62
N ASP A 59 2.20 -8.76 -8.90
CA ASP A 59 1.93 -7.36 -8.61
C ASP A 59 1.97 -7.03 -7.11
N ILE A 60 1.87 -8.01 -6.21
CA ILE A 60 2.18 -7.82 -4.77
C ILE A 60 3.57 -7.21 -4.55
N PHE A 61 4.55 -7.46 -5.43
CA PHE A 61 5.87 -6.83 -5.32
C PHE A 61 5.83 -5.29 -5.49
N LEU A 62 4.77 -4.75 -6.09
CA LEU A 62 4.52 -3.31 -6.12
C LEU A 62 4.02 -2.81 -4.76
N ALA A 63 3.07 -3.53 -4.14
CA ALA A 63 2.63 -3.21 -2.78
C ALA A 63 3.77 -3.29 -1.75
N GLU A 64 4.61 -4.33 -1.85
CA GLU A 64 5.80 -4.48 -1.01
C GLU A 64 6.75 -3.28 -1.15
N ARG A 65 7.12 -2.96 -2.39
CA ARG A 65 8.03 -1.84 -2.67
C ARG A 65 7.44 -0.49 -2.26
N PHE A 66 6.14 -0.29 -2.43
CA PHE A 66 5.45 0.90 -1.97
C PHE A 66 5.53 1.02 -0.45
N ALA A 67 5.19 -0.05 0.28
CA ALA A 67 5.21 -0.07 1.73
C ALA A 67 6.62 0.16 2.29
N GLU A 68 7.61 -0.59 1.81
CA GLU A 68 9.03 -0.43 2.20
C GLU A 68 9.54 1.00 2.00
N ARG A 69 9.02 1.71 0.98
CA ARG A 69 9.45 3.07 0.67
C ARG A 69 9.01 4.10 1.71
N ILE A 70 7.88 3.88 2.39
CA ILE A 70 7.23 4.92 3.20
C ILE A 70 6.94 4.51 4.65
N GLN A 71 6.86 3.21 4.95
CA GLN A 71 6.37 2.69 6.23
C GLN A 71 7.07 3.30 7.45
N ASP A 72 8.39 3.50 7.38
CA ASP A 72 9.18 4.03 8.50
C ASP A 72 8.97 5.53 8.76
N ARG A 73 8.34 6.23 7.82
CA ARG A 73 8.03 7.66 7.90
C ARG A 73 6.55 7.94 8.17
N LEU A 74 5.70 6.91 8.17
CA LEU A 74 4.27 7.09 8.41
C LEU A 74 3.98 7.24 9.92
N PRO A 75 3.01 8.08 10.30
CA PRO A 75 2.61 8.32 11.68
C PRO A 75 1.75 7.18 12.27
N GLY A 76 1.20 6.31 11.42
CA GLY A 76 0.33 5.20 11.80
C GLY A 76 0.53 3.98 10.92
N ASN A 77 -0.41 3.04 11.01
CA ASN A 77 -0.39 1.77 10.30
C ASN A 77 -0.57 1.96 8.81
N LEU A 78 -0.12 0.99 8.04
CA LEU A 78 -0.25 1.00 6.59
C LEU A 78 -0.85 -0.31 6.10
N CYS A 79 -1.79 -0.21 5.17
CA CYS A 79 -2.29 -1.34 4.39
C CYS A 79 -2.21 -0.97 2.91
N VAL A 80 -1.46 -1.74 2.13
CA VAL A 80 -1.30 -1.56 0.69
C VAL A 80 -1.78 -2.82 -0.01
N THR A 81 -2.61 -2.65 -1.03
CA THR A 81 -2.89 -3.71 -2.00
C THR A 81 -2.43 -3.30 -3.39
N ALA A 82 -2.07 -4.27 -4.22
CA ALA A 82 -1.68 -4.04 -5.60
C ALA A 82 -2.42 -4.98 -6.55
N GLY A 83 -2.70 -4.42 -7.72
CA GLY A 83 -3.61 -4.96 -8.71
C GLY A 83 -3.31 -4.46 -10.11
N VAL A 84 -2.24 -4.95 -10.72
CA VAL A 84 -1.77 -4.45 -12.02
C VAL A 84 -1.65 -5.59 -13.01
N HIS A 85 -2.37 -5.45 -14.13
CA HIS A 85 -2.38 -6.45 -15.20
C HIS A 85 -2.25 -5.78 -16.56
N ILE A 86 -1.33 -6.26 -17.38
CA ILE A 86 -1.19 -5.83 -18.77
C ILE A 86 -1.12 -7.10 -19.61
N ASP A 87 -1.95 -7.17 -20.65
CA ASP A 87 -1.92 -8.31 -21.55
C ASP A 87 -0.61 -8.32 -22.34
N GLY A 88 0.10 -9.45 -22.29
CA GLY A 88 1.40 -9.58 -22.96
C GLY A 88 2.47 -8.65 -22.41
N ILE A 89 2.44 -8.37 -21.09
CA ILE A 89 3.37 -7.44 -20.43
C ILE A 89 4.83 -7.67 -20.86
N THR A 90 5.48 -6.60 -21.31
CA THR A 90 6.87 -6.62 -21.75
C THR A 90 7.83 -6.42 -20.59
N GLN A 91 9.10 -6.83 -20.78
CA GLN A 91 10.15 -6.60 -19.78
C GLN A 91 10.32 -5.09 -19.48
N ALA A 92 10.27 -4.22 -20.49
CA ALA A 92 10.34 -2.78 -20.31
C ALA A 92 9.18 -2.25 -19.44
N GLN A 93 7.96 -2.74 -19.65
CA GLN A 93 6.80 -2.37 -18.82
C GLN A 93 6.94 -2.87 -17.39
N ILE A 94 7.45 -4.08 -17.17
CA ILE A 94 7.77 -4.60 -15.83
C ILE A 94 8.80 -3.69 -15.15
N GLU A 95 9.90 -3.38 -15.84
CA GLU A 95 10.97 -2.53 -15.31
C GLU A 95 10.48 -1.12 -15.01
N ALA A 96 9.57 -0.60 -15.83
CA ALA A 96 8.93 0.69 -15.60
C ALA A 96 8.06 0.67 -14.34
N SER A 97 7.35 -0.42 -14.03
CA SER A 97 6.43 -0.49 -12.88
C SER A 97 7.09 -0.10 -11.55
N PHE A 98 8.38 -0.40 -11.39
CA PHE A 98 9.10 -0.18 -10.14
C PHE A 98 9.32 1.31 -9.82
N PRO A 99 9.98 2.12 -10.67
CA PRO A 99 10.10 3.56 -10.43
C PRO A 99 8.73 4.26 -10.39
N MET A 100 7.74 3.84 -11.19
CA MET A 100 6.39 4.40 -11.10
C MET A 100 5.79 4.24 -9.70
N THR A 101 5.97 3.06 -9.11
CA THR A 101 5.48 2.74 -7.76
C THR A 101 6.22 3.53 -6.70
N VAL A 102 7.55 3.69 -6.83
CA VAL A 102 8.37 4.47 -5.89
C VAL A 102 7.99 5.95 -5.92
N GLU A 103 7.76 6.50 -7.10
CA GLU A 103 7.33 7.89 -7.26
C GLU A 103 5.93 8.12 -6.68
N LEU A 104 4.98 7.22 -6.93
CA LEU A 104 3.66 7.26 -6.29
C LEU A 104 3.76 7.18 -4.77
N ALA A 105 4.58 6.27 -4.24
CA ALA A 105 4.78 6.14 -2.80
C ALA A 105 5.30 7.45 -2.18
N GLN A 106 6.26 8.09 -2.84
CA GLN A 106 6.77 9.37 -2.37
C GLN A 106 5.70 10.47 -2.40
N GLN A 107 4.91 10.57 -3.48
CA GLN A 107 3.80 11.53 -3.57
C GLN A 107 2.75 11.31 -2.47
N VAL A 108 2.39 10.06 -2.20
CA VAL A 108 1.43 9.71 -1.14
C VAL A 108 1.98 10.03 0.24
N LEU A 109 3.26 9.77 0.49
CA LEU A 109 3.89 10.14 1.75
C LEU A 109 3.90 11.66 1.95
N ASP A 110 4.28 12.42 0.93
CA ASP A 110 4.32 13.88 1.02
C ASP A 110 2.92 14.43 1.28
N TRP A 111 1.90 13.96 0.53
CA TRP A 111 0.49 14.29 0.77
C TRP A 111 0.03 13.92 2.19
N THR A 112 0.42 12.75 2.70
CA THR A 112 0.04 12.32 4.05
C THR A 112 0.59 13.25 5.13
N LEU A 113 1.84 13.72 4.96
CA LEU A 113 2.50 14.59 5.93
C LEU A 113 1.95 16.02 5.93
N GLU A 114 1.23 16.45 4.88
CA GLU A 114 0.52 17.74 4.89
C GLU A 114 -0.54 17.82 6.00
N PHE A 115 -1.09 16.67 6.41
CA PHE A 115 -2.12 16.57 7.46
C PHE A 115 -1.56 16.24 8.84
N GLU A 116 -0.23 16.29 9.04
CA GLU A 116 0.39 15.83 10.29
C GLU A 116 -0.12 16.54 11.56
N ASN A 117 -0.53 17.80 11.41
CA ASN A 117 -1.04 18.63 12.50
C ASN A 117 -2.54 18.43 12.76
N GLU A 118 -3.22 17.65 11.91
CA GLU A 118 -4.65 17.34 12.03
C GLU A 118 -4.91 15.98 12.70
N PHE A 119 -3.85 15.24 13.04
CA PHE A 119 -4.00 13.93 13.65
C PHE A 119 -4.38 14.00 15.11
N ASP A 120 -5.43 13.27 15.47
CA ASP A 120 -5.96 13.19 16.83
C ASP A 120 -5.47 11.94 17.56
N GLU A 121 -5.32 12.06 18.89
CA GLU A 121 -5.14 10.92 19.78
C GLU A 121 -6.49 10.48 20.37
N PRO A 122 -6.78 9.17 20.42
CA PRO A 122 -8.01 8.67 21.00
C PRO A 122 -8.08 9.00 22.51
N GLN A 123 -9.21 9.57 22.93
CA GLN A 123 -9.51 9.84 24.34
C GLN A 123 -10.28 8.68 24.96
N TYR A 124 -9.64 7.92 25.84
CA TYR A 124 -10.29 6.79 26.52
C TYR A 124 -10.83 7.20 27.89
N PRO A 125 -12.15 7.12 28.15
CA PRO A 125 -12.67 7.26 29.50
C PRO A 125 -12.16 6.11 30.38
N THR A 126 -11.88 6.42 31.65
CA THR A 126 -11.19 5.57 32.63
C THR A 126 -11.76 4.16 32.83
N HIS A 127 -13.03 3.93 32.48
CA HIS A 127 -13.70 2.63 32.64
C HIS A 127 -13.29 1.55 31.61
N LEU A 128 -12.63 1.92 30.51
CA LEU A 128 -12.19 0.96 29.47
C LEU A 128 -10.74 0.48 29.65
N LYS A 129 -9.96 1.07 30.57
CA LYS A 129 -8.55 0.69 30.83
C LYS A 129 -8.38 -0.75 31.35
N ASN A 130 -9.46 -1.38 31.80
CA ASN A 130 -9.44 -2.73 32.40
C ASN A 130 -9.87 -3.85 31.43
N PHE A 131 -10.26 -3.54 30.19
CA PHE A 131 -10.49 -4.59 29.20
C PHE A 131 -9.17 -5.06 28.61
N LYS A 132 -8.58 -6.07 29.26
CA LYS A 132 -7.52 -6.87 28.64
C LYS A 132 -8.17 -7.80 27.62
N PHE A 133 -7.93 -7.56 26.34
CA PHE A 133 -8.15 -8.59 25.32
C PHE A 133 -7.24 -9.77 25.68
N LYS A 134 -7.85 -10.92 25.96
CA LYS A 134 -7.16 -12.19 26.22
C LYS A 134 -6.62 -12.77 24.94
#